data_AF-A0A182PRC9-F1
#
_entry.id   AF-A0A182PRC9-F1
#
_cell.length_a   1.000
_cell.length_b   1.000
_cell.length_c   1.000
_cell.angle_alpha   90.00
_cell.angle_beta   90.00
_cell.angle_gamma   90.00
#
_symmetry.space_group_name_H-M   'P 1'
#
loop_
_entity.id
_entity.type
_entity.pdbx_description
1 polymer ?
#
loop_
_entity_poly.entity_id
_entity_poly.type
_entity_poly.pdbx_seq_one_letter_code
_entity_poly.pdbx_strand_id
1 'polypeptide(L)'
;MKVFSIAALTIVVACSVVIEAKKFGKCELAKALANNGIAKASLPDWICLVQNESAFSTSATNKNKNGSTDYGIFQINNKYWCDSGYGSNDCKIACSSLLNDDITDDIKCAKLIHKRHGFNAWYGWKNHCNGKTLPSVRICLVENESRYDSTALNAKNKDGSTDYGIFQINNRYWCAEGKVGPNECKLQCRSLRDDNIIDDIRCAKFIYARHRFNAWVAWRNKCNGKTKPILLAVVVSCSVSEAKTFTKCELVKALYSRGIPKKSLPDWVCLVQWESSFRTTATHVNDDGSTDYGIFQINNQYWCDSSYGSNACRYLLTDDISDDIKCAKLIYSQHRFEAWYGWVQHCKGQSLPDVSECF
;
A
#
# COMPACT_ATOMS: atom_id res chain seq x y z
N MET A 1 28.39 64.38 -19.79
CA MET A 1 27.49 63.24 -19.50
C MET A 1 27.68 62.19 -20.58
N LYS A 2 28.26 61.03 -20.27
CA LYS A 2 28.28 59.86 -21.15
C LYS A 2 27.64 58.73 -20.35
N VAL A 3 26.43 58.34 -20.73
CA VAL A 3 25.71 57.21 -20.14
C VAL A 3 26.00 56.00 -21.01
N PHE A 4 26.76 55.05 -20.50
CA PHE A 4 26.94 53.75 -21.16
C PHE A 4 25.90 52.79 -20.58
N SER A 5 24.90 52.44 -21.40
CA SER A 5 23.87 51.48 -21.07
C SER A 5 24.48 50.07 -21.02
N ILE A 6 24.43 49.44 -19.85
CA ILE A 6 24.77 48.02 -19.68
C ILE A 6 23.50 47.22 -19.99
N ALA A 7 23.48 46.50 -21.12
CA ALA A 7 22.42 45.55 -21.42
C ALA A 7 22.59 44.30 -20.54
N ALA A 8 21.70 44.11 -19.57
CA ALA A 8 21.66 42.90 -18.75
C ALA A 8 21.01 41.77 -19.56
N LEU A 9 21.80 40.77 -19.93
CA LEU A 9 21.34 39.54 -20.57
C LEU A 9 20.69 38.64 -19.50
N THR A 10 19.37 38.69 -19.38
CA THR A 10 18.61 37.78 -18.50
C THR A 10 18.56 36.39 -19.13
N ILE A 11 19.34 35.45 -18.59
CA ILE A 11 19.23 34.03 -18.89
C ILE A 11 17.95 33.53 -18.20
N VAL A 12 16.90 33.29 -18.99
CA VAL A 12 15.70 32.58 -18.54
C VAL A 12 16.06 31.10 -18.47
N VAL A 13 16.40 30.62 -17.27
CA VAL A 13 16.50 29.18 -17.00
C VAL A 13 15.08 28.64 -16.95
N ALA A 14 14.60 28.07 -18.05
CA ALA A 14 13.38 27.28 -18.06
C ALA A 14 13.60 26.04 -17.19
N CYS A 15 12.99 26.04 -16.01
CA CYS A 15 12.99 24.89 -15.11
C CYS A 15 12.12 23.80 -15.75
N SER A 16 12.74 22.92 -16.51
CA SER A 16 12.09 21.70 -17.01
C SER A 16 11.79 20.82 -15.79
N VAL A 17 10.55 20.86 -15.31
CA VAL A 17 10.06 19.91 -14.32
C VAL A 17 10.18 18.53 -14.95
N VAL A 18 11.17 17.75 -14.52
CA VAL A 18 11.23 16.33 -14.85
C VAL A 18 10.10 15.71 -14.05
N ILE A 19 8.93 15.54 -14.68
CA ILE A 19 7.85 14.73 -14.13
C ILE A 19 8.36 13.30 -14.15
N GLU A 20 8.97 12.87 -13.05
CA GLU A 20 9.40 11.50 -12.89
C GLU A 20 8.14 10.64 -12.78
N ALA A 21 7.91 9.80 -13.79
CA ALA A 21 6.71 8.99 -13.88
C ALA A 21 6.60 7.99 -12.72
N LYS A 22 5.45 7.95 -12.05
CA LYS A 22 5.22 6.97 -10.98
C LYS A 22 5.32 5.53 -11.50
N LYS A 23 6.07 4.72 -10.77
CA LYS A 23 6.06 3.25 -10.89
C LYS A 23 5.46 2.64 -9.65
N PHE A 24 4.38 1.89 -9.81
CA PHE A 24 3.72 1.25 -8.69
C PHE A 24 4.47 0.01 -8.20
N GLY A 25 4.56 -0.15 -6.87
CA GLY A 25 4.84 -1.45 -6.27
C GLY A 25 3.66 -2.42 -6.47
N LYS A 26 3.94 -3.73 -6.56
CA LYS A 26 2.88 -4.76 -6.76
C LYS A 26 1.77 -4.69 -5.70
N CYS A 27 2.15 -4.56 -4.42
CA CYS A 27 1.19 -4.46 -3.32
C CYS A 27 0.47 -3.11 -3.28
N GLU A 28 1.17 -2.03 -3.62
CA GLU A 28 0.57 -0.69 -3.72
C GLU A 28 -0.52 -0.68 -4.80
N LEU A 29 -0.22 -1.22 -5.98
CA LEU A 29 -1.19 -1.36 -7.06
C LEU A 29 -2.35 -2.27 -6.66
N ALA A 30 -2.07 -3.42 -6.03
CA ALA A 30 -3.13 -4.33 -5.60
C ALA A 30 -4.11 -3.67 -4.62
N LYS A 31 -3.60 -2.84 -3.71
CA LYS A 31 -4.41 -2.04 -2.77
C LYS A 31 -5.21 -0.96 -3.50
N ALA A 32 -4.60 -0.23 -4.43
CA ALA A 32 -5.28 0.77 -5.25
C ALA A 32 -6.42 0.16 -6.08
N LEU A 33 -6.20 -1.00 -6.70
CA LEU A 33 -7.20 -1.76 -7.45
C LEU A 33 -8.36 -2.21 -6.55
N ALA A 34 -8.05 -2.81 -5.39
CA ALA A 34 -9.05 -3.29 -4.45
C ALA A 34 -9.93 -2.15 -3.91
N ASN A 35 -9.32 -1.03 -3.54
CA ASN A 35 -10.02 0.17 -3.06
C ASN A 35 -10.94 0.78 -4.14
N ASN A 36 -10.63 0.55 -5.42
CA ASN A 36 -11.46 0.96 -6.56
C ASN A 36 -12.43 -0.14 -7.02
N GLY A 37 -12.70 -1.13 -6.17
CA GLY A 37 -13.73 -2.14 -6.37
C GLY A 37 -13.36 -3.21 -7.41
N ILE A 38 -12.08 -3.49 -7.63
CA ILE A 38 -11.62 -4.72 -8.27
C ILE A 38 -11.69 -5.86 -7.25
N ALA A 39 -12.32 -6.97 -7.63
CA ALA A 39 -12.47 -8.12 -6.73
C ALA A 39 -11.10 -8.69 -6.37
N LYS A 40 -10.86 -8.92 -5.06
CA LYS A 40 -9.60 -9.46 -4.51
C LYS A 40 -9.15 -10.73 -5.25
N ALA A 41 -10.09 -11.60 -5.63
CA ALA A 41 -9.83 -12.84 -6.36
C ALA A 41 -9.22 -12.64 -7.76
N SER A 42 -9.45 -11.48 -8.39
CA SER A 42 -8.93 -11.13 -9.72
C SER A 42 -7.64 -10.31 -9.68
N LEU A 43 -7.22 -9.84 -8.50
CA LEU A 43 -6.01 -9.01 -8.36
C LEU A 43 -4.75 -9.66 -8.95
N PRO A 44 -4.48 -10.97 -8.79
CA PRO A 44 -3.31 -11.58 -9.42
C PRO A 44 -3.25 -11.39 -10.93
N ASP A 45 -4.40 -11.49 -11.62
CA ASP A 45 -4.52 -11.26 -13.05
C ASP A 45 -4.24 -9.82 -13.44
N TRP A 46 -4.80 -8.86 -12.70
CA TRP A 46 -4.56 -7.43 -12.92
C TRP A 46 -3.10 -7.04 -12.68
N ILE A 47 -2.47 -7.57 -11.63
CA ILE A 47 -1.04 -7.32 -11.35
C ILE A 47 -0.16 -7.93 -12.45
N CYS A 48 -0.48 -9.15 -12.90
CA CYS A 48 0.25 -9.77 -14.00
C CYS A 48 0.07 -8.99 -15.31
N LEU A 49 -1.15 -8.55 -15.62
CA LEU A 49 -1.46 -7.72 -16.77
C LEU A 49 -0.58 -6.46 -16.76
N VAL A 50 -0.65 -5.66 -15.69
CA VAL A 50 0.10 -4.40 -15.60
C VAL A 50 1.62 -4.63 -15.68
N GLN A 51 2.12 -5.71 -15.07
CA GLN A 51 3.53 -6.06 -15.16
C GLN A 51 4.00 -6.25 -16.62
N ASN A 52 3.17 -6.89 -17.45
CA ASN A 52 3.51 -7.24 -18.83
C ASN A 52 3.08 -6.18 -19.86
N GLU A 53 2.24 -5.22 -19.46
CA GLU A 53 1.83 -4.11 -20.32
C GLU A 53 2.73 -2.88 -20.13
N SER A 54 2.98 -2.46 -18.89
CA SER A 54 3.65 -1.17 -18.61
C SER A 54 4.84 -1.26 -17.66
N ALA A 55 5.16 -2.46 -17.17
CA ALA A 55 6.10 -2.65 -16.06
C ALA A 55 5.77 -1.73 -14.85
N PHE A 56 4.46 -1.57 -14.57
CA PHE A 56 3.91 -0.76 -13.48
C PHE A 56 4.06 0.76 -13.63
N SER A 57 4.49 1.28 -14.77
CA SER A 57 4.65 2.72 -14.99
C SER A 57 3.34 3.38 -15.41
N THR A 58 2.97 4.48 -14.74
CA THR A 58 1.77 5.28 -15.06
C THR A 58 1.91 6.07 -16.35
N SER A 59 3.12 6.45 -16.76
CA SER A 59 3.33 7.24 -17.97
C SER A 59 3.73 6.39 -19.19
N ALA A 60 3.56 5.06 -19.13
CA ALA A 60 3.97 4.19 -20.22
C ALA A 60 3.17 4.47 -21.50
N THR A 61 3.85 4.57 -22.63
CA THR A 61 3.21 4.71 -23.94
C THR A 61 3.84 3.76 -24.96
N ASN A 62 3.02 3.13 -25.80
CA ASN A 62 3.50 2.25 -26.86
C ASN A 62 2.82 2.59 -28.20
N LYS A 63 3.61 2.78 -29.26
CA LYS A 63 3.10 3.08 -30.60
C LYS A 63 2.89 1.80 -31.41
N ASN A 64 1.66 1.56 -31.85
CA ASN A 64 1.31 0.38 -32.63
C ASN A 64 1.54 0.59 -34.13
N LYS A 65 1.79 -0.52 -34.85
CA LYS A 65 2.01 -0.52 -36.30
C LYS A 65 0.84 0.05 -37.11
N ASN A 66 -0.38 -0.06 -36.58
CA ASN A 66 -1.58 0.48 -37.22
C ASN A 66 -1.75 2.01 -37.02
N GLY A 67 -0.83 2.66 -36.32
CA GLY A 67 -0.86 4.10 -36.03
C GLY A 67 -1.56 4.47 -34.72
N SER A 68 -2.25 3.54 -34.06
CA SER A 68 -2.79 3.76 -32.69
C SER A 68 -1.66 3.79 -31.66
N THR A 69 -1.96 4.30 -30.47
CA THR A 69 -1.04 4.36 -29.32
C THR A 69 -1.75 3.81 -28.09
N ASP A 70 -1.03 3.05 -27.28
CA ASP A 70 -1.46 2.58 -25.97
C ASP A 70 -0.94 3.51 -24.87
N TYR A 71 -1.78 3.78 -23.87
CA TYR A 71 -1.50 4.78 -22.83
C TYR A 71 -1.65 4.19 -21.44
N GLY A 72 -0.76 4.60 -20.55
CA GLY A 72 -0.92 4.46 -19.12
C GLY A 72 -0.58 3.09 -18.57
N ILE A 73 -0.88 2.93 -17.28
CA ILE A 73 -0.50 1.73 -16.51
C ILE A 73 -1.13 0.44 -17.05
N PHE A 74 -2.30 0.52 -17.70
CA PHE A 74 -2.99 -0.61 -18.34
C PHE A 74 -2.82 -0.66 -19.86
N GLN A 75 -2.01 0.22 -20.47
CA GLN A 75 -1.82 0.30 -21.94
C GLN A 75 -3.16 0.35 -22.70
N ILE A 76 -4.00 1.34 -22.37
CA ILE A 76 -5.32 1.54 -22.98
C ILE A 76 -5.16 2.20 -24.36
N ASN A 77 -5.71 1.57 -25.39
CA ASN A 77 -5.53 1.98 -26.78
C ASN A 77 -6.46 3.15 -27.22
N ASN A 78 -5.88 4.19 -27.83
CA ASN A 78 -6.62 5.37 -28.32
C ASN A 78 -7.45 5.15 -29.60
N LYS A 79 -7.36 3.97 -30.23
CA LYS A 79 -8.26 3.64 -31.34
C LYS A 79 -9.70 3.47 -30.86
N TYR A 80 -9.89 3.09 -29.60
CA TYR A 80 -11.20 2.68 -29.07
C TYR A 80 -11.64 3.40 -27.80
N TRP A 81 -10.71 3.67 -26.87
CA TRP A 81 -11.08 3.89 -25.47
C TRP A 81 -10.92 5.33 -24.98
N CYS A 82 -9.90 6.05 -25.45
CA CYS A 82 -9.58 7.41 -25.01
C CYS A 82 -9.40 8.35 -26.21
N ASP A 83 -9.60 9.64 -26.00
CA ASP A 83 -9.46 10.66 -27.04
C ASP A 83 -8.03 11.21 -27.15
N SER A 84 -7.50 11.12 -28.37
CA SER A 84 -6.30 11.83 -28.82
C SER A 84 -6.48 12.38 -30.25
N GLY A 85 -7.73 12.52 -30.71
CA GLY A 85 -8.08 12.85 -32.08
C GLY A 85 -7.90 11.72 -33.10
N TYR A 86 -7.67 10.47 -32.66
CA TYR A 86 -7.39 9.33 -33.56
C TYR A 86 -8.56 8.34 -33.72
N GLY A 87 -9.18 7.90 -32.63
CA GLY A 87 -10.20 6.84 -32.63
C GLY A 87 -11.47 7.20 -31.87
N SER A 88 -12.22 6.19 -31.44
CA SER A 88 -13.37 6.40 -30.54
C SER A 88 -12.90 6.63 -29.11
N ASN A 89 -13.79 7.18 -28.28
CA ASN A 89 -13.51 7.54 -26.89
C ASN A 89 -14.58 6.95 -25.97
N ASP A 90 -14.62 5.62 -25.89
CA ASP A 90 -15.66 4.92 -25.12
C ASP A 90 -15.58 5.16 -23.61
N CYS A 91 -14.38 5.46 -23.09
CA CYS A 91 -14.20 5.84 -21.69
C CYS A 91 -14.53 7.32 -21.42
N LYS A 92 -14.72 8.13 -22.47
CA LYS A 92 -15.03 9.57 -22.40
C LYS A 92 -13.98 10.37 -21.63
N ILE A 93 -12.72 10.08 -21.88
CA ILE A 93 -11.55 10.73 -21.26
C ILE A 93 -10.51 11.08 -22.32
N ALA A 94 -9.63 12.04 -22.03
CA ALA A 94 -8.46 12.30 -22.87
C ALA A 94 -7.40 11.23 -22.60
N CYS A 95 -6.67 10.80 -23.62
CA CYS A 95 -5.59 9.83 -23.43
C CYS A 95 -4.44 10.36 -22.55
N SER A 96 -4.27 11.68 -22.49
CA SER A 96 -3.31 12.32 -21.58
C SER A 96 -3.68 12.14 -20.10
N SER A 97 -4.97 11.96 -19.78
CA SER A 97 -5.40 11.70 -18.40
C SER A 97 -4.85 10.38 -17.88
N LEU A 98 -4.64 9.39 -18.76
CA LEU A 98 -4.10 8.08 -18.41
C LEU A 98 -2.58 8.07 -18.09
N LEU A 99 -1.90 9.22 -18.15
CA LEU A 99 -0.44 9.31 -17.97
C LEU A 99 -0.04 9.92 -16.62
N ASN A 100 -1.01 10.24 -15.78
CA ASN A 100 -0.80 10.87 -14.48
C ASN A 100 -0.65 9.82 -13.36
N ASP A 101 -0.19 10.23 -12.17
CA ASP A 101 0.09 9.31 -11.07
C ASP A 101 -1.17 8.75 -10.35
N ASP A 102 -2.29 9.46 -10.44
CA ASP A 102 -3.61 9.01 -9.98
C ASP A 102 -4.25 8.14 -11.06
N ILE A 103 -4.29 6.83 -10.80
CA ILE A 103 -4.80 5.81 -11.71
C ILE A 103 -6.32 5.57 -11.56
N THR A 104 -7.08 6.46 -10.92
CA THR A 104 -8.50 6.22 -10.65
C THR A 104 -9.33 6.17 -11.93
N ASP A 105 -9.08 7.06 -12.88
CA ASP A 105 -9.70 7.07 -14.21
C ASP A 105 -9.21 5.92 -15.09
N ASP A 106 -7.91 5.59 -15.02
CA ASP A 106 -7.32 4.38 -15.61
C ASP A 106 -8.08 3.11 -15.19
N ILE A 107 -8.27 2.91 -13.88
CA ILE A 107 -8.96 1.75 -13.33
C ILE A 107 -10.42 1.72 -13.80
N LYS A 108 -11.09 2.88 -13.82
CA LYS A 108 -12.47 2.98 -14.29
C LYS A 108 -12.61 2.57 -15.76
N CYS A 109 -11.69 3.03 -16.61
CA CYS A 109 -11.66 2.66 -18.02
C CYS A 109 -11.31 1.18 -18.20
N ALA A 110 -10.29 0.67 -17.51
CA ALA A 110 -9.91 -0.74 -17.54
C ALA A 110 -11.05 -1.67 -17.08
N LYS A 111 -11.84 -1.28 -16.06
CA LYS A 111 -13.05 -2.02 -15.65
C LYS A 111 -14.09 -2.08 -16.76
N LEU A 112 -14.28 -1.00 -17.52
CA LEU A 112 -15.21 -0.99 -18.66
C LEU A 112 -14.74 -1.96 -19.75
N ILE A 113 -13.45 -1.94 -20.08
CA ILE A 113 -12.84 -2.85 -21.06
C ILE A 113 -13.00 -4.31 -20.61
N HIS A 114 -12.63 -4.61 -19.36
CA HIS A 114 -12.75 -5.95 -18.78
C HIS A 114 -14.21 -6.42 -18.73
N LYS A 115 -15.17 -5.53 -18.43
CA LYS A 115 -16.60 -5.87 -18.47
C LYS A 115 -17.07 -6.28 -19.87
N ARG A 116 -16.49 -5.70 -20.93
CA ARG A 116 -16.88 -6.00 -22.33
C ARG A 116 -16.12 -7.17 -22.95
N HIS A 117 -14.83 -7.33 -22.63
CA HIS A 117 -13.94 -8.24 -23.34
C HIS A 117 -13.19 -9.22 -22.42
N GLY A 118 -13.36 -9.10 -21.11
CA GLY A 118 -12.51 -9.77 -20.12
C GLY A 118 -11.04 -9.37 -20.26
N PHE A 119 -10.15 -10.16 -19.68
CA PHE A 119 -8.70 -9.91 -19.79
C PHE A 119 -8.11 -10.17 -21.20
N ASN A 120 -8.88 -10.80 -22.10
CA ASN A 120 -8.42 -11.09 -23.47
C ASN A 120 -8.23 -9.83 -24.33
N ALA A 121 -8.67 -8.66 -23.87
CA ALA A 121 -8.38 -7.38 -24.51
C ALA A 121 -6.89 -6.97 -24.43
N TRP A 122 -6.12 -7.57 -23.52
CA TRP A 122 -4.73 -7.24 -23.28
C TRP A 122 -3.79 -8.35 -23.78
N TYR A 123 -2.89 -8.01 -24.70
CA TYR A 123 -1.92 -8.96 -25.24
C TYR A 123 -0.92 -9.42 -24.19
N GLY A 124 -0.48 -8.51 -23.31
CA GLY A 124 0.39 -8.81 -22.17
C GLY A 124 -0.26 -9.86 -21.27
N TRP A 125 -1.53 -9.70 -20.91
CA TRP A 125 -2.23 -10.72 -20.13
C TRP A 125 -2.41 -12.04 -20.89
N LYS A 126 -2.84 -11.98 -22.15
CA LYS A 126 -3.10 -13.18 -22.97
C LYS A 126 -1.87 -14.07 -23.11
N ASN A 127 -0.71 -13.47 -23.35
CA ASN A 127 0.54 -14.21 -23.63
C ASN A 127 1.30 -14.58 -22.35
N HIS A 128 1.19 -13.75 -21.31
CA HIS A 128 2.03 -13.88 -20.12
C HIS A 128 1.29 -14.33 -18.86
N CYS A 129 -0.04 -14.26 -18.82
CA CYS A 129 -0.81 -14.49 -17.61
C CYS A 129 -1.87 -15.60 -17.74
N ASN A 130 -2.59 -15.65 -18.88
CA ASN A 130 -3.68 -16.59 -19.08
C ASN A 130 -3.24 -18.05 -18.89
N GLY A 131 -3.95 -18.79 -18.04
CA GLY A 131 -3.68 -20.20 -17.75
C GLY A 131 -2.36 -20.48 -17.02
N LYS A 132 -1.60 -19.44 -16.62
CA LYS A 132 -0.37 -19.60 -15.85
C LYS A 132 -0.66 -19.51 -14.37
N THR A 133 0.15 -20.19 -13.57
CA THR A 133 0.19 -19.98 -12.12
C THR A 133 0.76 -18.59 -11.85
N LEU A 134 -0.14 -17.61 -11.69
CA LEU A 134 0.26 -16.26 -11.34
C LEU A 134 0.79 -16.23 -9.91
N PRO A 135 1.76 -15.35 -9.59
CA PRO A 135 2.16 -15.13 -8.21
C PRO A 135 0.93 -14.69 -7.45
N SER A 136 0.43 -15.63 -6.70
CA SER A 136 -0.89 -15.53 -6.13
C SER A 136 -0.73 -15.03 -4.71
N VAL A 137 -1.53 -14.03 -4.38
CA VAL A 137 -2.01 -13.88 -2.99
C VAL A 137 -2.89 -15.10 -2.61
N ARG A 138 -3.05 -16.09 -3.50
CA ARG A 138 -3.42 -17.47 -3.18
C ARG A 138 -2.33 -18.14 -2.34
N ILE A 139 -2.30 -17.78 -1.08
CA ILE A 139 -1.60 -18.56 -0.08
C ILE A 139 -2.39 -19.88 -0.01
N CYS A 140 -1.78 -21.01 -0.41
CA CYS A 140 -2.40 -22.35 -0.31
C CYS A 140 -3.09 -22.57 1.05
N LEU A 141 -2.51 -21.99 2.11
CA LEU A 141 -3.09 -21.94 3.44
C LEU A 141 -4.50 -21.35 3.42
N VAL A 142 -4.66 -20.09 3.03
CA VAL A 142 -5.96 -19.39 3.06
C VAL A 142 -7.02 -20.08 2.20
N GLU A 143 -6.63 -20.61 1.04
CA GLU A 143 -7.55 -21.39 0.19
C GLU A 143 -8.15 -22.58 0.93
N ASN A 144 -7.31 -23.28 1.68
CA ASN A 144 -7.67 -24.53 2.34
C ASN A 144 -8.20 -24.33 3.76
N GLU A 145 -8.00 -23.15 4.34
CA GLU A 145 -8.53 -22.76 5.64
C GLU A 145 -9.94 -22.16 5.51
N SER A 146 -10.12 -21.16 4.63
CA SER A 146 -11.37 -20.39 4.54
C SER A 146 -11.92 -20.25 3.14
N ARG A 147 -11.24 -20.75 2.10
CA ARG A 147 -11.54 -20.43 0.70
C ARG A 147 -11.57 -18.92 0.44
N TYR A 148 -10.69 -18.18 1.12
CA TYR A 148 -10.58 -16.71 1.06
C TYR A 148 -11.77 -15.95 1.65
N ASP A 149 -12.65 -16.62 2.40
CA ASP A 149 -13.71 -15.96 3.14
C ASP A 149 -13.14 -15.27 4.38
N SER A 150 -13.05 -13.94 4.33
CA SER A 150 -12.61 -13.09 5.43
C SER A 150 -13.56 -13.06 6.62
N THR A 151 -14.80 -13.52 6.46
CA THR A 151 -15.80 -13.58 7.52
C THR A 151 -15.97 -14.98 8.12
N ALA A 152 -15.20 -15.94 7.62
CA ALA A 152 -15.32 -17.35 7.91
C ALA A 152 -15.36 -17.62 9.42
N LEU A 153 -16.33 -18.43 9.83
CA LEU A 153 -16.47 -18.92 11.19
C LEU A 153 -16.69 -20.42 11.11
N ASN A 154 -15.76 -21.19 11.68
CA ASN A 154 -15.90 -22.62 11.68
C ASN A 154 -16.89 -23.10 12.75
N ALA A 155 -17.41 -24.31 12.57
CA ALA A 155 -18.12 -25.00 13.64
C ALA A 155 -17.19 -25.22 14.85
N LYS A 156 -17.76 -25.32 16.05
CA LYS A 156 -16.97 -25.59 17.27
C LYS A 156 -16.17 -26.88 17.10
N ASN A 157 -14.87 -26.77 17.36
CA ASN A 157 -13.96 -27.90 17.41
C ASN A 157 -14.36 -28.85 18.56
N LYS A 158 -13.85 -30.09 18.52
CA LYS A 158 -14.12 -31.11 19.55
C LYS A 158 -13.76 -30.66 20.97
N ASP A 159 -12.81 -29.75 21.08
CA ASP A 159 -12.34 -29.17 22.34
C ASP A 159 -13.12 -27.91 22.77
N GLY A 160 -14.18 -27.56 22.06
CA GLY A 160 -15.02 -26.38 22.30
C GLY A 160 -14.44 -25.07 21.76
N SER A 161 -13.23 -25.09 21.18
CA SER A 161 -12.64 -23.92 20.53
C SER A 161 -13.30 -23.61 19.19
N THR A 162 -13.00 -22.44 18.63
CA THR A 162 -13.54 -21.99 17.33
C THR A 162 -12.44 -21.27 16.56
N ASP A 163 -12.45 -21.45 15.24
CA ASP A 163 -11.52 -20.84 14.31
C ASP A 163 -12.18 -19.68 13.57
N TYR A 164 -11.48 -18.55 13.51
CA TYR A 164 -12.03 -17.27 13.04
C TYR A 164 -11.24 -16.73 11.85
N GLY A 165 -11.97 -16.18 10.89
CA GLY A 165 -11.42 -15.35 9.84
C GLY A 165 -10.66 -16.09 8.76
N ILE A 166 -9.99 -15.30 7.92
CA ILE A 166 -9.38 -15.78 6.68
C ILE A 166 -8.26 -16.81 6.91
N PHE A 167 -7.58 -16.74 8.06
CA PHE A 167 -6.51 -17.67 8.47
C PHE A 167 -6.97 -18.75 9.46
N GLN A 168 -8.26 -18.79 9.80
CA GLN A 168 -8.82 -19.74 10.78
C GLN A 168 -8.03 -19.69 12.10
N ILE A 169 -7.90 -18.50 12.67
CA ILE A 169 -7.18 -18.24 13.92
C ILE A 169 -8.04 -18.69 15.10
N ASN A 170 -7.51 -19.61 15.90
CA ASN A 170 -8.25 -20.28 16.96
C ASN A 170 -8.33 -19.46 18.28
N ASN A 171 -9.53 -19.37 18.89
CA ASN A 171 -9.72 -18.65 20.15
C ASN A 171 -9.07 -19.31 21.38
N ARG A 172 -8.74 -20.60 21.32
CA ARG A 172 -8.06 -21.31 22.41
C ARG A 172 -6.68 -20.75 22.72
N TYR A 173 -6.05 -20.08 21.77
CA TYR A 173 -4.66 -19.61 21.88
C TYR A 173 -4.51 -18.13 21.51
N TRP A 174 -5.12 -17.71 20.40
CA TRP A 174 -4.65 -16.52 19.69
C TRP A 174 -5.52 -15.28 19.88
N CYS A 175 -6.85 -15.44 19.91
CA CYS A 175 -7.81 -14.34 19.99
C CYS A 175 -8.81 -14.55 21.15
N ALA A 176 -9.46 -13.49 21.62
CA ALA A 176 -10.45 -13.55 22.70
C ALA A 176 -11.90 -13.49 22.19
N GLU A 177 -12.68 -14.54 22.43
CA GLU A 177 -14.14 -14.54 22.31
C GLU A 177 -14.75 -15.61 23.24
N GLY A 178 -15.62 -15.19 24.15
CA GLY A 178 -16.14 -16.04 25.24
C GLY A 178 -15.11 -16.30 26.35
N LYS A 179 -15.13 -17.50 26.96
CA LYS A 179 -14.02 -18.04 27.76
C LYS A 179 -13.35 -19.16 26.96
N VAL A 180 -12.04 -19.03 26.70
CA VAL A 180 -10.94 -20.02 26.82
C VAL A 180 -9.75 -19.53 25.98
N GLY A 181 -8.59 -19.25 26.61
CA GLY A 181 -7.30 -19.06 25.92
C GLY A 181 -6.48 -17.83 26.37
N PRO A 182 -5.15 -17.82 26.17
CA PRO A 182 -4.25 -16.72 26.54
C PRO A 182 -4.38 -15.45 25.69
N ASN A 183 -5.06 -15.51 24.53
CA ASN A 183 -5.21 -14.37 23.61
C ASN A 183 -3.85 -13.73 23.24
N GLU A 184 -2.92 -14.53 22.73
CA GLU A 184 -1.56 -14.05 22.49
C GLU A 184 -1.47 -12.96 21.41
N CYS A 185 -2.43 -12.87 20.49
CA CYS A 185 -2.52 -11.78 19.52
C CYS A 185 -3.16 -10.51 20.08
N LYS A 186 -3.62 -10.52 21.34
CA LYS A 186 -4.22 -9.37 22.04
C LYS A 186 -5.39 -8.73 21.27
N LEU A 187 -6.24 -9.54 20.65
CA LEU A 187 -7.37 -9.07 19.83
C LEU A 187 -8.68 -9.81 20.16
N GLN A 188 -9.82 -9.25 19.75
CA GLN A 188 -11.13 -9.91 19.89
C GLN A 188 -11.38 -10.77 18.65
N CYS A 189 -11.80 -12.03 18.78
CA CYS A 189 -11.90 -12.89 17.59
C CYS A 189 -12.90 -12.37 16.54
N ARG A 190 -13.94 -11.64 16.97
CA ARG A 190 -14.85 -10.93 16.07
C ARG A 190 -14.18 -9.95 15.11
N SER A 191 -13.02 -9.37 15.44
CA SER A 191 -12.32 -8.45 14.52
C SER A 191 -11.72 -9.18 13.33
N LEU A 192 -11.41 -10.47 13.49
CA LEU A 192 -10.93 -11.33 12.40
C LEU A 192 -12.03 -11.70 11.40
N ARG A 193 -13.26 -11.22 11.58
CA ARG A 193 -14.43 -11.58 10.77
C ARG A 193 -14.95 -10.40 9.96
N ASP A 194 -14.04 -9.62 9.43
CA ASP A 194 -14.36 -8.48 8.58
C ASP A 194 -13.44 -8.42 7.35
N ASP A 195 -13.74 -7.52 6.42
CA ASP A 195 -13.00 -7.40 5.17
C ASP A 195 -11.65 -6.66 5.30
N ASN A 196 -11.38 -6.10 6.47
CA ASN A 196 -10.14 -5.42 6.86
C ASN A 196 -9.16 -6.40 7.53
N ILE A 197 -8.55 -7.25 6.72
CA ILE A 197 -7.66 -8.34 7.15
C ILE A 197 -6.31 -7.92 7.77
N ILE A 198 -6.15 -6.67 8.23
CA ILE A 198 -4.86 -6.18 8.75
C ILE A 198 -4.52 -6.87 10.07
N ASP A 199 -5.49 -7.00 10.98
CA ASP A 199 -5.31 -7.72 12.24
C ASP A 199 -5.18 -9.23 12.03
N ASP A 200 -5.89 -9.80 11.05
CA ASP A 200 -5.70 -11.18 10.58
C ASP A 200 -4.24 -11.45 10.18
N ILE A 201 -3.70 -10.61 9.28
CA ILE A 201 -2.32 -10.73 8.81
C ILE A 201 -1.35 -10.54 9.98
N ARG A 202 -1.60 -9.58 10.88
CA ARG A 202 -0.75 -9.33 12.04
C ARG A 202 -0.68 -10.58 12.94
N CYS A 203 -1.82 -11.17 13.26
CA CYS A 203 -1.88 -12.36 14.10
C CYS A 203 -1.30 -13.60 13.39
N ALA A 204 -1.59 -13.78 12.09
CA ALA A 204 -1.00 -14.88 11.32
C ALA A 204 0.54 -14.78 11.21
N LYS A 205 1.08 -13.58 11.03
CA LYS A 205 2.55 -13.35 11.05
C LYS A 205 3.14 -13.68 12.42
N PHE A 206 2.47 -13.31 13.50
CA PHE A 206 2.90 -13.62 14.85
C PHE A 206 2.95 -15.14 15.10
N ILE A 207 1.91 -15.88 14.70
CA ILE A 207 1.87 -17.35 14.77
C ILE A 207 3.00 -17.95 13.93
N TYR A 208 3.20 -17.46 12.70
CA TYR A 208 4.26 -17.94 11.81
C TYR A 208 5.67 -17.73 12.39
N ALA A 209 5.93 -16.59 13.04
CA ALA A 209 7.24 -16.32 13.65
C ALA A 209 7.61 -17.36 14.71
N ARG A 210 6.62 -17.90 15.44
CA ARG A 210 6.82 -18.88 16.52
C ARG A 210 6.75 -20.33 16.04
N HIS A 211 5.78 -20.64 15.20
CA HIS A 211 5.42 -22.02 14.84
C HIS A 211 5.64 -22.34 13.36
N ARG A 212 6.11 -21.38 12.57
CA ARG A 212 6.13 -21.45 11.11
C ARG A 212 4.73 -21.83 10.60
N PHE A 213 4.63 -22.52 9.47
CA PHE A 213 3.34 -22.99 8.97
C PHE A 213 2.81 -24.24 9.69
N ASN A 214 3.54 -24.81 10.66
CA ASN A 214 3.12 -26.03 11.36
C ASN A 214 1.90 -25.82 12.27
N ALA A 215 1.59 -24.57 12.63
CA ALA A 215 0.38 -24.24 13.38
C ALA A 215 -0.91 -24.57 12.61
N TRP A 216 -0.86 -24.66 11.28
CA TRP A 216 -2.02 -24.91 10.44
C TRP A 216 -2.08 -26.34 9.96
N VAL A 217 -3.18 -27.03 10.29
CA VAL A 217 -3.45 -28.40 9.84
C VAL A 217 -3.61 -28.45 8.32
N ALA A 218 -4.31 -27.47 7.73
CA ALA A 218 -4.51 -27.43 6.29
C ALA A 218 -3.17 -27.30 5.56
N TRP A 219 -2.24 -26.50 6.09
CA TRP A 219 -0.90 -26.42 5.51
C TRP A 219 -0.16 -27.76 5.58
N ARG A 220 -0.13 -28.40 6.75
CA ARG A 220 0.58 -29.69 6.92
C ARG A 220 0.05 -30.77 5.98
N ASN A 221 -1.26 -30.86 5.81
CA ASN A 221 -1.90 -31.95 5.08
C ASN A 221 -2.05 -31.66 3.57
N LYS A 222 -2.22 -30.39 3.20
CA LYS A 222 -2.63 -30.00 1.84
C LYS A 222 -1.63 -29.11 1.12
N CYS A 223 -0.74 -28.43 1.83
CA CYS A 223 0.19 -27.46 1.22
C CYS A 223 1.66 -27.88 1.28
N ASN A 224 2.10 -28.50 2.37
CA ASN A 224 3.50 -28.89 2.57
C ASN A 224 3.95 -29.88 1.47
N GLY A 225 4.99 -29.51 0.72
CA GLY A 225 5.54 -30.30 -0.39
C GLY A 225 4.74 -30.29 -1.70
N LYS A 226 3.55 -29.66 -1.77
CA LYS A 226 2.71 -29.60 -2.99
C LYS A 226 2.86 -28.31 -3.81
N THR A 227 3.51 -27.29 -3.25
CA THR A 227 3.94 -26.10 -4.00
C THR A 227 5.37 -26.31 -4.52
N LYS A 228 5.54 -26.35 -5.85
CA LYS A 228 6.87 -26.38 -6.49
C LYS A 228 7.75 -25.23 -5.95
N PRO A 229 9.07 -25.43 -5.78
CA PRO A 229 10.00 -24.51 -5.10
C PRO A 229 10.31 -23.21 -5.86
N ILE A 230 9.43 -22.76 -6.75
CA ILE A 230 9.53 -21.47 -7.43
C ILE A 230 8.75 -20.39 -6.65
N LEU A 231 7.84 -20.77 -5.76
CA LEU A 231 7.03 -19.83 -4.96
C LEU A 231 7.76 -19.20 -3.76
N LEU A 232 8.89 -19.76 -3.32
CA LEU A 232 9.65 -19.18 -2.20
C LEU A 232 10.42 -17.90 -2.59
N ALA A 233 10.64 -17.66 -3.89
CA ALA A 233 11.31 -16.45 -4.36
C ALA A 233 10.38 -15.21 -4.36
N VAL A 234 9.05 -15.37 -4.39
CA VAL A 234 8.11 -14.24 -4.46
C VAL A 234 7.66 -13.75 -3.08
N VAL A 235 7.63 -14.63 -2.08
CA VAL A 235 7.43 -14.17 -0.69
C VAL A 235 8.69 -13.50 -0.15
N VAL A 236 9.87 -13.81 -0.72
CA VAL A 236 11.15 -13.13 -0.43
C VAL A 236 11.39 -11.90 -1.33
N SER A 237 10.65 -11.72 -2.44
CA SER A 237 10.69 -10.47 -3.21
C SER A 237 9.83 -9.35 -2.62
N CYS A 238 9.22 -9.55 -1.43
CA CYS A 238 8.60 -8.50 -0.62
C CYS A 238 9.60 -7.80 0.33
N SER A 239 10.88 -7.96 0.06
CA SER A 239 12.01 -7.29 0.72
C SER A 239 12.88 -6.84 -0.44
N VAL A 240 12.92 -5.58 -0.85
CA VAL A 240 12.86 -4.32 -0.13
C VAL A 240 12.00 -3.40 -1.02
N SER A 241 10.87 -2.89 -0.53
CA SER A 241 10.22 -1.79 -1.27
C SER A 241 11.17 -0.60 -1.20
N GLU A 242 11.42 0.04 -2.33
CA GLU A 242 11.95 1.40 -2.31
C GLU A 242 11.06 2.20 -1.35
N ALA A 243 11.67 2.81 -0.35
CA ALA A 243 10.96 3.53 0.70
C ALA A 243 9.93 4.48 0.09
N LYS A 244 8.63 4.26 0.33
CA LYS A 244 7.61 5.18 -0.15
C LYS A 244 7.91 6.57 0.40
N THR A 245 7.99 7.55 -0.50
CA THR A 245 8.03 8.96 -0.15
C THR A 245 6.66 9.53 -0.49
N PHE A 246 5.89 9.94 0.52
CA PHE A 246 4.58 10.49 0.28
C PHE A 246 4.67 11.89 -0.35
N THR A 247 3.85 12.16 -1.37
CA THR A 247 3.52 13.55 -1.67
C THR A 247 2.66 14.15 -0.56
N LYS A 248 2.63 15.49 -0.47
CA LYS A 248 1.81 16.23 0.50
C LYS A 248 0.36 15.73 0.52
N CYS A 249 -0.30 15.64 -0.63
CA CYS A 249 -1.70 15.26 -0.69
C CYS A 249 -1.94 13.75 -0.51
N GLU A 250 -1.01 12.88 -0.91
CA GLU A 250 -1.11 11.46 -0.57
C GLU A 250 -1.06 11.25 0.95
N LEU A 251 -0.18 11.97 1.65
CA LEU A 251 -0.09 11.91 3.12
C LEU A 251 -1.39 12.43 3.75
N VAL A 252 -1.88 13.59 3.31
CA VAL A 252 -3.15 14.18 3.81
C VAL A 252 -4.30 13.20 3.68
N LYS A 253 -4.47 12.57 2.51
CA LYS A 253 -5.51 11.56 2.27
C LYS A 253 -5.32 10.35 3.18
N ALA A 254 -4.09 9.86 3.34
CA ALA A 254 -3.79 8.70 4.19
C ALA A 254 -4.04 8.94 5.68
N LEU A 255 -3.70 10.14 6.18
CA LEU A 255 -3.95 10.57 7.56
C LEU A 255 -5.45 10.77 7.81
N TYR A 256 -6.13 11.47 6.90
CA TYR A 256 -7.56 11.76 7.01
C TYR A 256 -8.39 10.47 7.03
N SER A 257 -8.09 9.53 6.12
CA SER A 257 -8.79 8.23 6.06
C SER A 257 -8.58 7.36 7.30
N ARG A 258 -7.59 7.68 8.15
CA ARG A 258 -7.25 6.97 9.40
C ARG A 258 -7.61 7.78 10.65
N GLY A 259 -8.50 8.78 10.48
CA GLY A 259 -9.14 9.49 11.57
C GLY A 259 -8.27 10.57 12.20
N ILE A 260 -7.33 11.15 11.45
CA ILE A 260 -6.75 12.45 11.80
C ILE A 260 -7.74 13.55 11.40
N PRO A 261 -8.16 14.43 12.33
CA PRO A 261 -9.13 15.48 12.02
C PRO A 261 -8.64 16.42 10.92
N LYS A 262 -9.55 16.80 10.01
CA LYS A 262 -9.24 17.69 8.87
C LYS A 262 -8.49 18.96 9.29
N LYS A 263 -8.95 19.57 10.39
CA LYS A 263 -8.39 20.81 10.96
C LYS A 263 -6.92 20.70 11.43
N SER A 264 -6.45 19.49 11.77
CA SER A 264 -5.08 19.28 12.27
C SER A 264 -4.12 18.77 11.21
N LEU A 265 -4.60 18.49 9.99
CA LEU A 265 -3.76 17.93 8.94
C LEU A 265 -2.59 18.84 8.51
N PRO A 266 -2.71 20.18 8.47
CA PRO A 266 -1.56 21.05 8.24
C PRO A 266 -0.44 20.81 9.25
N ASP A 267 -0.78 20.62 10.53
CA ASP A 267 0.19 20.37 11.59
C ASP A 267 0.96 19.07 11.37
N TRP A 268 0.24 17.98 11.09
CA TRP A 268 0.84 16.66 10.84
C TRP A 268 1.70 16.63 9.58
N VAL A 269 1.30 17.34 8.53
CA VAL A 269 2.09 17.46 7.30
C VAL A 269 3.39 18.22 7.57
N CYS A 270 3.33 19.33 8.31
CA CYS A 270 4.52 20.07 8.70
C CYS A 270 5.48 19.21 9.52
N LEU A 271 4.95 18.48 10.51
CA LEU A 271 5.73 17.55 11.32
C LEU A 271 6.48 16.54 10.43
N VAL A 272 5.76 15.80 9.59
CA VAL A 272 6.35 14.74 8.76
C VAL A 272 7.40 15.28 7.78
N GLN A 273 7.20 16.48 7.23
CA GLN A 273 8.18 17.13 6.37
C GLN A 273 9.53 17.27 7.07
N TRP A 274 9.55 17.65 8.34
CA TRP A 274 10.76 17.89 9.11
C TRP A 274 11.33 16.66 9.81
N GLU A 275 10.49 15.69 10.13
CA GLU A 275 10.96 14.45 10.74
C GLU A 275 11.57 13.51 9.71
N SER A 276 10.92 13.30 8.56
CA SER A 276 11.34 12.24 7.63
C SER A 276 11.44 12.68 6.17
N SER A 277 11.12 13.94 5.86
CA SER A 277 10.89 14.37 4.48
C SER A 277 9.89 13.44 3.75
N PHE A 278 8.84 13.03 4.46
CA PHE A 278 7.78 12.12 3.98
C PHE A 278 8.20 10.68 3.67
N ARG A 279 9.41 10.26 4.05
CA ARG A 279 9.92 8.90 3.77
C ARG A 279 9.43 7.91 4.83
N THR A 280 8.76 6.85 4.39
CA THR A 280 8.18 5.82 5.28
C THR A 280 9.21 4.97 6.01
N THR A 281 10.44 4.85 5.49
CA THR A 281 11.49 4.04 6.12
C THR A 281 12.64 4.90 6.63
N ALA A 282 12.40 6.19 6.92
CA ALA A 282 13.43 7.05 7.48
C ALA A 282 13.91 6.49 8.84
N THR A 283 15.21 6.53 9.06
CA THR A 283 15.82 6.17 10.34
C THR A 283 16.94 7.14 10.69
N HIS A 284 17.03 7.52 11.95
CA HIS A 284 18.09 8.38 12.47
C HIS A 284 18.64 7.80 13.76
N VAL A 285 19.97 7.75 13.92
CA VAL A 285 20.61 7.29 15.16
C VAL A 285 21.03 8.51 15.95
N ASN A 286 20.60 8.59 17.21
CA ASN A 286 20.86 9.71 18.11
C ASN A 286 22.18 9.51 18.88
N ASP A 287 22.70 10.60 19.43
CA ASP A 287 23.97 10.62 20.19
C ASP A 287 23.94 9.72 21.44
N ASP A 288 22.75 9.49 22.02
CA ASP A 288 22.53 8.60 23.16
C ASP A 288 22.47 7.10 22.76
N GLY A 289 22.65 6.80 21.48
CA GLY A 289 22.60 5.45 20.92
C GLY A 289 21.19 4.94 20.63
N SER A 290 20.15 5.72 20.93
CA SER A 290 18.78 5.43 20.50
C SER A 290 18.62 5.64 19.00
N THR A 291 17.53 5.14 18.43
CA THR A 291 17.22 5.27 17.00
C THR A 291 15.78 5.66 16.81
N ASP A 292 15.54 6.59 15.90
CA ASP A 292 14.22 7.04 15.46
C ASP A 292 13.81 6.30 14.19
N TYR A 293 12.52 5.95 14.10
CA TYR A 293 12.00 5.07 13.06
C TYR A 293 10.75 5.64 12.37
N GLY A 294 10.70 5.44 11.06
CA GLY A 294 9.50 5.63 10.25
C GLY A 294 9.17 7.08 9.96
N ILE A 295 7.98 7.29 9.40
CA ILE A 295 7.58 8.58 8.83
C ILE A 295 7.46 9.70 9.89
N PHE A 296 7.26 9.34 11.16
CA PHE A 296 7.19 10.27 12.30
C PHE A 296 8.43 10.25 13.20
N GLN A 297 9.52 9.57 12.79
CA GLN A 297 10.76 9.45 13.57
C GLN A 297 10.51 9.07 15.04
N ILE A 298 9.87 7.93 15.25
CA ILE A 298 9.51 7.45 16.59
C ILE A 298 10.71 6.76 17.23
N ASN A 299 11.14 7.26 18.39
CA ASN A 299 12.34 6.82 19.09
C ASN A 299 12.19 5.46 19.81
N ASN A 300 13.18 4.57 19.65
CA ASN A 300 13.17 3.24 20.27
C ASN A 300 13.40 3.16 21.76
N GLN A 301 14.08 4.12 22.35
CA GLN A 301 14.32 4.17 23.78
C GLN A 301 13.04 4.44 24.56
N TYR A 302 12.12 5.22 23.98
CA TYR A 302 10.93 5.71 24.69
C TYR A 302 9.63 5.03 24.23
N TRP A 303 9.50 4.74 22.93
CA TRP A 303 8.20 4.43 22.32
C TRP A 303 8.10 3.02 21.71
N CYS A 304 9.19 2.26 21.69
CA CYS A 304 9.27 0.97 21.01
C CYS A 304 9.36 -0.26 21.95
N ASP A 305 9.02 -0.11 23.24
CA ASP A 305 9.12 -1.17 24.27
C ASP A 305 7.95 -2.18 24.28
N SER A 306 8.26 -3.37 24.82
CA SER A 306 7.52 -4.62 25.06
C SER A 306 6.09 -4.54 25.57
N SER A 307 5.65 -3.40 26.13
CA SER A 307 4.23 -3.09 26.35
C SER A 307 3.40 -3.21 25.05
N TYR A 308 4.06 -2.94 23.90
CA TYR A 308 3.53 -3.02 22.54
C TYR A 308 4.20 -4.11 21.67
N GLY A 309 4.98 -5.01 22.28
CA GLY A 309 5.67 -6.14 21.63
C GLY A 309 7.15 -5.88 21.37
N SER A 310 8.03 -6.80 21.79
CA SER A 310 9.46 -6.74 21.47
C SER A 310 9.66 -6.75 19.94
N ASN A 311 10.41 -5.77 19.42
CA ASN A 311 10.62 -5.42 18.00
C ASN A 311 9.55 -4.53 17.32
N ALA A 312 8.77 -3.72 18.07
CA ALA A 312 7.70 -2.87 17.54
C ALA A 312 8.11 -1.92 16.41
N CYS A 313 9.30 -1.31 16.46
CA CYS A 313 9.66 -0.26 15.52
C CYS A 313 10.19 -0.72 14.16
N ARG A 314 10.41 -2.03 14.01
CA ARG A 314 10.58 -2.63 12.68
C ARG A 314 9.29 -2.51 11.84
N TYR A 315 8.12 -2.41 12.46
CA TYR A 315 6.84 -2.24 11.77
C TYR A 315 6.58 -0.80 11.29
N LEU A 316 7.39 0.16 11.76
CA LEU A 316 7.34 1.56 11.32
C LEU A 316 8.16 1.80 10.04
N LEU A 317 8.89 0.79 9.55
CA LEU A 317 9.67 0.87 8.32
C LEU A 317 8.95 0.18 7.16
N THR A 318 7.67 0.51 6.97
CA THR A 318 6.85 -0.06 5.89
C THR A 318 6.07 1.03 5.17
N ASP A 319 5.69 0.79 3.91
CA ASP A 319 4.91 1.76 3.15
C ASP A 319 3.47 1.96 3.66
N ASP A 320 2.98 1.05 4.51
CA ASP A 320 1.70 1.21 5.19
C ASP A 320 1.89 1.89 6.55
N ILE A 321 1.72 3.20 6.57
CA ILE A 321 1.87 4.06 7.75
C ILE A 321 0.76 3.90 8.80
N SER A 322 -0.01 2.80 8.77
CA SER A 322 -1.10 2.59 9.72
C SER A 322 -0.62 2.40 11.15
N ASP A 323 0.51 1.72 11.35
CA ASP A 323 1.09 1.53 12.68
C ASP A 323 1.86 2.80 13.12
N ASP A 324 2.50 3.51 12.19
CA ASP A 324 3.06 4.85 12.39
C ASP A 324 2.02 5.84 12.94
N ILE A 325 0.86 5.93 12.28
CA ILE A 325 -0.22 6.85 12.69
C ILE A 325 -0.77 6.47 14.07
N LYS A 326 -0.89 5.17 14.38
CA LYS A 326 -1.35 4.75 15.72
C LYS A 326 -0.38 5.19 16.80
N CYS A 327 0.92 4.97 16.59
CA CYS A 327 1.95 5.35 17.54
C CYS A 327 2.02 6.88 17.69
N ALA A 328 2.02 7.61 16.59
CA ALA A 328 2.02 9.07 16.59
C ALA A 328 0.78 9.64 17.30
N LYS A 329 -0.42 9.06 17.11
CA LYS A 329 -1.62 9.47 17.86
C LYS A 329 -1.48 9.23 19.36
N LEU A 330 -0.85 8.13 19.76
CA LEU A 330 -0.60 7.82 21.17
C LEU A 330 0.34 8.86 21.79
N ILE A 331 1.48 9.12 21.15
CA ILE A 331 2.45 10.14 21.60
C ILE A 331 1.76 11.51 21.69
N TYR A 332 1.02 11.91 20.65
CA TYR A 332 0.27 13.16 20.63
C TYR A 332 -0.77 13.24 21.76
N SER A 333 -1.42 12.14 22.12
CA SER A 333 -2.41 12.13 23.21
C SER A 333 -1.80 12.39 24.58
N GLN A 334 -0.52 12.02 24.78
CA GLN A 334 0.19 12.14 26.05
C GLN A 334 1.02 13.42 26.12
N HIS A 335 1.70 13.76 25.03
CA HIS A 335 2.73 14.80 24.99
C HIS A 335 2.46 15.89 23.96
N ARG A 336 1.35 15.82 23.22
CA ARG A 336 1.02 16.73 22.11
C ARG A 336 2.16 16.72 21.07
N PHE A 337 2.26 17.76 20.25
CA PHE A 337 3.31 17.84 19.22
C PHE A 337 4.68 18.19 19.81
N GLU A 338 4.74 18.64 21.06
CA GLU A 338 5.96 18.97 21.80
C GLU A 338 6.90 17.78 22.00
N ALA A 339 6.44 16.54 21.77
CA ALA A 339 7.29 15.36 21.76
C ALA A 339 8.27 15.30 20.57
N TRP A 340 8.04 16.09 19.52
CA TRP A 340 8.83 16.05 18.29
C TRP A 340 9.70 17.30 18.16
N TYR A 341 11.00 17.07 17.99
CA TYR A 341 11.96 18.17 17.82
C TYR A 341 11.69 18.96 16.54
N GLY A 342 11.39 18.27 15.43
CA GLY A 342 11.09 18.92 14.15
C GLY A 342 9.87 19.83 14.23
N TRP A 343 8.84 19.43 15.00
CA TRP A 343 7.71 20.31 15.28
C TRP A 343 8.11 21.56 16.06
N VAL A 344 8.81 21.38 17.19
CA VAL A 344 9.15 22.48 18.10
C VAL A 344 10.01 23.53 17.39
N GLN A 345 10.97 23.11 16.56
CA GLN A 345 11.88 24.02 15.89
C GLN A 345 11.29 24.66 14.62
N HIS A 346 10.48 23.92 13.87
CA HIS A 346 10.16 24.31 12.49
C HIS A 346 8.68 24.53 12.20
N CYS A 347 7.77 24.06 13.07
CA CYS A 347 6.33 24.14 12.82
C CYS A 347 5.60 25.02 13.85
N LYS A 348 6.00 24.97 15.11
CA LYS A 348 5.31 25.69 16.18
C LYS A 348 5.35 27.20 15.96
N GLY A 349 4.17 27.81 15.79
CA GLY A 349 4.02 29.25 15.56
C GLY A 349 4.42 29.73 14.17
N GLN A 350 4.70 28.80 13.24
CA GLN A 350 5.04 29.12 11.86
C GLN A 350 3.83 29.01 10.93
N SER A 351 3.96 29.54 9.71
CA SER A 351 2.97 29.31 8.66
C SER A 351 2.96 27.83 8.28
N LEU A 352 1.81 27.18 8.42
CA LEU A 352 1.65 25.76 8.11
C LEU A 352 1.36 25.53 6.61
N PRO A 353 1.65 24.33 6.08
CA PRO A 353 1.34 23.99 4.70
C PRO A 353 -0.16 24.06 4.41
N ASP A 354 -0.55 24.67 3.28
CA ASP A 354 -1.92 24.59 2.80
C ASP A 354 -2.21 23.18 2.27
N VAL A 355 -3.30 22.59 2.76
CA VAL A 355 -3.78 21.25 2.42
C VAL A 355 -5.20 21.27 1.88
N SER A 356 -5.79 22.46 1.67
CA SER A 356 -7.16 22.62 1.21
C SER A 356 -7.41 21.96 -0.15
N GLU A 357 -6.42 22.03 -1.04
CA GLU A 357 -6.40 21.42 -2.38
C GLU A 357 -6.33 19.88 -2.39
N CYS A 358 -6.04 19.24 -1.25
CA CYS A 358 -5.85 17.79 -1.18
C CYS A 358 -7.16 17.00 -1.00
N PHE A 359 -8.31 17.68 -0.94
CA PHE A 359 -9.62 17.11 -0.63
C PHE A 359 -10.57 17.06 -1.81
#